data_AF-A0A820IMX7-F1
#
_entry.id   AF-A0A820IMX7-F1
#
_cell.length_a   1.000
_cell.length_b   1.000
_cell.length_c   1.000
_cell.angle_alpha   90.00
_cell.angle_beta   90.00
_cell.angle_gamma   90.00
#
_symmetry.space_group_name_H-M   'P 1'
#
loop_
_entity.id
_entity.type
_entity.pdbx_description
1 polymer ?
#
loop_
_entity_poly.entity_id
_entity_poly.type
_entity_poly.pdbx_seq_one_letter_code
_entity_poly.pdbx_strand_id
1 'polypeptide(L)' 'TSQSKVSCITYDTPDSQRVNILDRHLTFNEYEILNDNQQYIQRELKLNELHIIKTVDAININNSEDITPGKPLIQFSV' A
#
# COMPACT_ATOMS: atom_id res chain seq x y z
N THR A 1 -8.07 -21.02 -24.43
CA THR A 1 -8.33 -19.65 -23.97
C THR A 1 -8.66 -19.72 -22.48
N SER A 2 -7.69 -19.47 -21.61
CA SER A 2 -7.92 -19.49 -20.15
C SER A 2 -8.36 -18.11 -19.68
N GLN A 3 -9.56 -18.02 -19.12
CA GLN A 3 -10.05 -16.83 -18.42
C GLN A 3 -9.60 -16.89 -16.96
N SER A 4 -8.77 -15.93 -16.54
CA SER A 4 -8.45 -15.73 -15.12
C SER A 4 -9.66 -15.09 -14.43
N LYS A 5 -10.26 -15.81 -13.49
CA LYS A 5 -11.34 -15.30 -12.65
C LYS A 5 -10.73 -14.49 -11.51
N VAL A 6 -10.87 -13.16 -11.56
CA VAL A 6 -10.54 -12.31 -10.42
C VAL A 6 -11.70 -12.38 -9.44
N SER A 7 -11.51 -13.04 -8.31
CA SER A 7 -12.46 -13.03 -7.19
C SER A 7 -12.01 -12.01 -6.16
N CYS A 8 -12.76 -10.92 -6.02
CA CYS A 8 -12.62 -9.99 -4.91
C CYS A 8 -13.26 -10.60 -3.66
N ILE A 9 -12.51 -10.69 -2.57
CA ILE A 9 -13.01 -11.04 -1.25
C ILE A 9 -13.47 -9.74 -0.59
N THR A 10 -14.77 -9.61 -0.32
CA THR A 10 -15.32 -8.51 0.48
C THR A 10 -15.56 -9.01 1.89
N TYR A 11 -15.01 -8.30 2.88
CA TYR A 11 -15.31 -8.51 4.29
C TYR A 11 -16.42 -7.54 4.71
N ASP A 12 -17.39 -8.02 5.49
CA ASP A 12 -18.36 -7.16 6.17
C ASP A 12 -17.65 -6.44 7.31
N THR A 13 -16.97 -5.32 7.01
CA THR A 13 -16.41 -4.44 8.03
C THR A 13 -17.52 -3.58 8.63
N PRO A 14 -17.62 -3.49 9.98
CA PRO A 14 -18.51 -2.54 10.66
C PRO A 14 -18.29 -1.12 10.13
N ASP A 15 -19.34 -0.30 10.04
CA ASP A 15 -19.26 1.04 9.43
C ASP A 15 -18.17 1.93 10.04
N SER A 16 -17.82 1.74 11.32
CA SER A 16 -16.73 2.45 12.00
C SER A 16 -15.32 2.06 11.57
N GLN A 17 -15.17 0.99 10.77
CA GLN A 17 -13.90 0.51 10.21
C GLN A 17 -13.88 0.60 8.68
N ARG A 18 -14.94 1.13 8.06
CA ARG A 18 -14.97 1.35 6.62
C ARG A 18 -14.09 2.56 6.29
N VAL A 19 -13.03 2.32 5.53
CA VAL A 19 -12.27 3.39 4.89
C VAL A 19 -13.22 4.04 3.89
N ASN A 20 -13.69 5.25 4.18
CA ASN A 20 -14.47 6.00 3.23
C ASN A 20 -13.52 6.54 2.16
N ILE A 21 -13.58 5.95 0.96
CA ILE A 21 -12.72 6.30 -0.17
C ILE A 21 -12.90 7.75 -0.64
N LEU A 22 -13.99 8.42 -0.22
CA LEU A 22 -14.25 9.83 -0.52
C LEU A 22 -13.65 10.78 0.52
N ASP A 23 -13.13 10.27 1.64
CA ASP A 23 -12.46 11.11 2.63
C ASP A 23 -11.11 11.59 2.09
N ARG A 24 -10.76 12.84 2.40
CA ARG A 24 -9.50 13.47 1.96
C ARG A 24 -8.25 12.82 2.57
N HIS A 25 -8.42 12.13 3.70
CA HIS A 25 -7.35 11.51 4.45
C HIS A 25 -7.78 10.11 4.87
N LEU A 26 -6.82 9.20 4.95
CA LEU A 26 -7.04 7.90 5.57
C LEU A 26 -7.32 8.07 7.07
N THR A 27 -8.15 7.20 7.62
CA THR A 27 -8.46 7.17 9.06
C THR A 27 -7.34 6.57 9.91
N PHE A 28 -6.24 6.14 9.28
CA PHE A 28 -5.09 5.49 9.92
C PHE A 28 -3.78 5.99 9.32
N ASN A 29 -2.68 5.76 10.05
CA ASN A 29 -1.33 6.08 9.59
C ASN A 29 -0.78 4.97 8.70
N GLU A 30 -0.86 5.15 7.38
CA GLU A 30 -0.43 4.16 6.39
C GLU A 30 1.06 3.80 6.51
N TYR A 31 1.92 4.78 6.77
CA TYR A 31 3.36 4.53 6.90
C TYR A 31 3.67 3.64 8.11
N GLU A 32 3.07 3.93 9.27
CA GLU A 32 3.28 3.14 10.48
C GLU A 32 2.81 1.70 10.29
N ILE A 33 1.62 1.49 9.72
CA ILE A 33 1.09 0.15 9.47
C ILE A 33 2.01 -0.65 8.55
N LEU A 34 2.49 -0.06 7.46
CA LEU A 34 3.42 -0.74 6.55
C LEU A 34 4.75 -1.07 7.24
N ASN A 35 5.28 -0.13 8.01
CA ASN A 35 6.55 -0.29 8.73
C ASN A 35 6.46 -1.37 9.82
N ASP A 36 5.37 -1.40 10.58
CA ASP A 36 5.11 -2.42 11.61
C ASP A 36 5.05 -3.84 11.03
N ASN A 37 4.63 -3.96 9.76
CA ASN A 37 4.48 -5.24 9.07
C ASN A 37 5.63 -5.54 8.08
N GLN A 38 6.67 -4.71 8.03
CA GLN A 38 7.72 -4.77 7.01
C GLN A 38 8.39 -6.15 6.93
N GLN A 39 8.74 -6.74 8.08
CA GLN A 39 9.40 -8.06 8.13
C GLN A 39 8.51 -9.18 7.56
N TYR A 40 7.21 -9.13 7.86
CA TYR A 40 6.25 -10.08 7.32
C TYR A 40 6.16 -9.94 5.78
N ILE A 41 5.97 -8.72 5.29
CA ILE A 41 5.88 -8.43 3.85
C ILE A 41 7.16 -8.89 3.12
N GLN A 42 8.33 -8.55 3.65
CA GLN A 42 9.62 -8.93 3.07
C GLN A 42 9.77 -10.46 2.96
N ARG A 43 9.37 -11.20 4.01
CA ARG A 43 9.43 -12.66 4.03
C ARG A 43 8.47 -13.29 3.03
N GLU A 44 7.20 -12.88 3.03
CA GLU A 44 6.18 -13.47 2.16
C GLU A 44 6.45 -13.20 0.67
N LEU A 45 6.95 -12.00 0.36
CA LEU A 45 7.31 -11.62 -1.01
C LEU A 45 8.73 -12.06 -1.41
N LYS A 46 9.48 -12.70 -0.49
CA LYS A 46 10.86 -13.18 -0.70
C LYS A 46 11.79 -12.09 -1.22
N LEU A 47 11.68 -10.90 -0.65
CA LEU A 47 12.51 -9.75 -1.02
C LEU A 47 13.83 -9.79 -0.23
N ASN A 48 14.94 -9.50 -0.91
CA ASN A 48 16.24 -9.37 -0.24
C ASN A 48 16.24 -8.17 0.72
N GLU A 49 15.60 -7.07 0.30
CA GLU A 49 15.48 -5.84 1.05
C GLU A 49 14.15 -5.17 0.72
N LEU A 50 13.56 -4.47 1.69
CA LEU A 50 12.33 -3.70 1.52
C LEU A 50 12.52 -2.34 2.20
N HIS A 51 12.39 -1.26 1.43
CA HIS A 51 12.45 0.12 1.93
C HIS A 51 11.06 0.75 1.84
N ILE A 52 10.54 1.25 2.96
CA ILE A 52 9.29 2.00 3.03
C ILE A 52 9.66 3.46 3.24
N ILE A 53 9.33 4.31 2.28
CA ILE A 53 9.74 5.72 2.25
C ILE A 53 8.49 6.58 2.27
N LYS A 54 8.47 7.63 3.10
CA LYS A 54 7.39 8.62 3.05
C LYS A 54 7.51 9.45 1.78
N THR A 55 6.39 9.76 1.13
CA THR A 55 6.38 10.57 -0.11
C THR A 55 7.14 11.90 0.05
N VAL A 56 7.08 12.52 1.23
CA VAL A 56 7.80 13.78 1.54
C VAL A 56 9.33 13.63 1.56
N ASP A 57 9.83 12.42 1.81
CA ASP A 57 11.27 12.11 1.88
C ASP A 57 11.78 11.54 0.54
N ALA A 58 10.89 11.29 -0.42
CA ALA A 58 11.18 10.73 -1.73
C ALA A 58 11.67 11.82 -2.71
N ILE A 59 12.85 12.38 -2.43
CA ILE A 59 13.47 13.56 -3.09
C ILE A 59 13.70 13.37 -4.61
N ASN A 60 13.61 12.13 -5.15
CA ASN A 60 13.94 11.82 -6.54
C ASN A 60 12.88 11.00 -7.30
N ILE A 61 11.65 10.90 -6.80
CA ILE A 61 10.60 10.20 -7.56
C ILE A 61 9.90 11.23 -8.45
N ASN A 62 10.24 11.25 -9.76
CA ASN A 62 9.56 12.06 -10.78
C ASN A 62 8.04 11.82 -10.86
N ASN A 63 7.55 10.76 -10.21
CA ASN A 63 6.14 10.37 -10.16
C ASN A 63 5.49 10.68 -8.79
N SER A 64 6.10 11.52 -7.95
CA SER A 64 5.58 11.80 -6.60
C SER A 64 4.18 12.43 -6.63
N GLU A 65 3.84 13.16 -7.70
CA GLU A 65 2.51 13.75 -7.92
C GLU A 65 1.41 12.71 -8.17
N ASP A 66 1.76 11.50 -8.63
CA ASP A 66 0.81 10.42 -8.93
C ASP A 66 0.54 9.50 -7.72
N ILE A 67 1.20 9.75 -6.59
CA ILE A 67 1.07 8.91 -5.39
C ILE A 67 -0.10 9.42 -4.54
N THR A 68 -1.11 8.56 -4.34
CA THR A 68 -2.30 8.88 -3.54
C THR A 68 -2.37 8.02 -2.27
N PRO A 69 -2.88 8.55 -1.14
CA PRO A 69 -3.08 7.75 0.08
C PRO A 69 -3.90 6.47 -0.18
N GLY A 70 -3.47 5.34 0.41
CA GLY A 70 -4.12 4.04 0.24
C GLY A 70 -3.73 3.31 -1.04
N LYS A 71 -2.88 3.92 -1.87
CA LYS A 71 -2.32 3.34 -3.10
C LYS A 71 -0.84 3.71 -3.21
N PRO A 72 0.03 3.11 -2.38
CA PRO A 72 1.45 3.38 -2.44
C PRO A 72 2.05 2.93 -3.78
N LEU A 73 3.01 3.70 -4.29
CA LEU A 73 3.79 3.30 -5.47
C LEU A 73 4.81 2.24 -5.07
N ILE A 74 4.90 1.17 -5.86
CA ILE A 74 5.86 0.08 -5.65
C ILE A 74 6.88 0.10 -6.79
N GLN A 75 8.17 0.16 -6.44
CA GLN A 75 9.27 0.15 -7.40
C GLN A 75 10.24 -0.98 -7.06
N PHE A 76 10.57 -1.81 -8.06
CA PHE A 76 11.62 -2.82 -7.97
C PHE A 76 12.89 -2.30 -8.63
N SER A 77 14.02 -2.44 -7.95
CA SER A 77 15.36 -2.21 -8.51
C SER A 77 16.11 -3.53 -8.60
N VAL A 78 16.86 -3.71 -9.69
CA VAL A 78 17.68 -4.90 -9.96
C VAL A 78 19.14 -4.60 -9.67
#